data_AF-A0A545UB54-F1
#
_entry.id   AF-A0A545UB54-F1
#
_cell.length_a   1.000
_cell.length_b   1.000
_cell.length_c   1.000
_cell.angle_alpha   90.00
_cell.angle_beta   90.00
_cell.angle_gamma   90.00
#
_symmetry.space_group_name_H-M   'P 1'
#
loop_
_entity.id
_entity.type
_entity.pdbx_description
1 polymer ?
#
loop_
_entity_poly.entity_id
_entity_poly.type
_entity_poly.pdbx_seq_one_letter_code
_entity_poly.pdbx_strand_id
1 'polypeptide(L)'
;MSNEEKHADLLYDYIKFHLGLYISTPPVLAIIATALHVEEIEIFQLSMVALIIVYFIAGVHASRMITDYINVDWKGENKWAAFSLRANCRVRRFFQHYLYWVGLLIGLAGILFAKIQGSY
;
A
#
# COMPACT_ATOMS: atom_id res chain seq x y z
N MET A 1 -5.10 0.24 29.28
CA MET A 1 -5.33 0.83 27.95
C MET A 1 -6.81 1.14 27.78
N SER A 2 -7.15 2.39 27.50
CA SER A 2 -8.51 2.79 27.14
C SER A 2 -8.92 2.17 25.79
N ASN A 3 -10.23 2.18 25.47
CA ASN A 3 -10.70 1.70 24.17
C ASN A 3 -10.15 2.54 22.99
N GLU A 4 -9.91 3.83 23.21
CA GLU A 4 -9.34 4.73 22.20
C GLU A 4 -7.88 4.38 21.90
N GLU A 5 -7.10 4.08 22.93
CA GLU A 5 -5.71 3.64 22.78
C GLU A 5 -5.62 2.31 22.02
N LYS A 6 -6.50 1.34 22.34
CA LYS A 6 -6.60 0.07 21.59
C LYS A 6 -6.91 0.28 20.12
N HIS A 7 -7.86 1.18 19.82
CA HIS A 7 -8.23 1.47 18.43
C HIS A 7 -7.09 2.12 17.66
N ALA A 8 -6.37 3.04 18.30
CA ALA A 8 -5.23 3.70 17.69
C ALA A 8 -4.05 2.75 17.44
N ASP A 9 -3.78 1.82 18.36
CA ASP A 9 -2.75 0.79 18.19
C ASP A 9 -3.05 -0.14 17.00
N LEU A 10 -4.30 -0.63 16.90
CA LEU A 10 -4.78 -1.40 15.74
C LEU A 10 -4.59 -0.64 14.43
N LEU A 11 -4.81 0.67 14.46
CA LEU A 11 -4.69 1.52 13.28
C LEU A 11 -3.23 1.78 12.90
N TYR A 12 -2.33 1.85 13.87
CA TYR A 12 -0.89 1.92 13.65
C TYR A 12 -0.36 0.64 12.98
N ASP A 13 -0.75 -0.53 13.50
CA ASP A 13 -0.41 -1.81 12.90
C ASP A 13 -1.02 -1.98 11.50
N TYR A 14 -2.23 -1.49 11.29
CA TYR A 14 -2.87 -1.48 9.97
C TYR A 14 -2.08 -0.66 8.93
N ILE A 15 -1.45 0.45 9.32
CA ILE A 15 -0.60 1.27 8.43
C ILE A 15 0.69 0.53 8.09
N LYS A 16 1.32 -0.12 9.08
CA LYS A 16 2.50 -0.97 8.85
C LYS A 16 2.19 -2.13 7.90
N PHE A 17 1.02 -2.74 8.06
CA PHE A 17 0.55 -3.81 7.18
C PHE A 17 0.48 -3.33 5.72
N HIS A 18 -0.07 -2.13 5.47
CA HIS A 18 -0.12 -1.56 4.13
C HIS A 18 1.27 -1.26 3.54
N LEU A 19 2.21 -0.77 4.36
CA LEU A 19 3.60 -0.63 3.92
C LEU A 19 4.20 -1.96 3.48
N GLY A 20 3.95 -3.03 4.24
CA GLY A 20 4.33 -4.39 3.84
C GLY A 20 3.75 -4.78 2.49
N LEU A 21 2.45 -4.56 2.28
CA LEU A 21 1.77 -4.85 1.02
C LEU A 21 2.37 -4.10 -0.18
N TYR A 22 2.68 -2.81 -0.04
CA TYR A 22 3.28 -2.03 -1.13
C TYR A 22 4.63 -2.58 -1.58
N ILE A 23 5.41 -3.14 -0.65
CA ILE A 23 6.73 -3.70 -0.91
C ILE A 23 6.59 -5.12 -1.49
N SER A 24 5.67 -5.93 -0.96
CA SER A 24 5.55 -7.35 -1.33
C SER A 24 4.75 -7.60 -2.61
N THR A 25 3.77 -6.77 -2.94
CA THR A 25 2.88 -7.04 -4.07
C THR A 25 3.58 -6.97 -5.44
N PRO A 26 4.46 -5.98 -5.75
CA PRO A 26 5.18 -5.98 -7.02
C PRO A 26 5.97 -7.28 -7.32
N PRO A 27 6.82 -7.80 -6.42
CA PRO A 27 7.54 -9.04 -6.69
C PRO A 27 6.62 -10.26 -6.79
N VAL A 28 5.52 -10.31 -6.02
CA VAL A 28 4.52 -11.38 -6.15
C VAL A 28 3.90 -11.38 -7.55
N LEU A 29 3.53 -10.22 -8.08
CA LEU A 29 2.98 -10.11 -9.44
C LEU A 29 4.02 -10.44 -10.51
N ALA A 30 5.29 -10.08 -10.31
CA ALA A 30 6.37 -10.47 -11.20
C ALA A 30 6.55 -12.00 -11.26
N ILE A 31 6.52 -12.70 -10.11
CA ILE A 31 6.56 -14.17 -10.05
C ILE A 31 5.40 -14.79 -10.83
N ILE A 32 4.19 -14.24 -10.66
CA ILE A 32 3.00 -14.71 -11.40
C ILE A 32 3.18 -14.50 -12.91
N ALA A 33 3.70 -13.34 -13.32
CA ALA A 33 3.97 -13.06 -14.73
C ALA A 33 4.99 -14.02 -15.34
N THR A 34 6.08 -14.32 -14.63
CA THR A 34 7.07 -15.33 -15.03
C THR A 34 6.45 -16.72 -15.15
N ALA A 35 5.60 -17.12 -14.21
CA ALA A 35 4.90 -18.41 -14.28
C ALA A 35 3.93 -18.50 -15.48
N LEU A 36 3.47 -17.36 -15.99
CA LEU A 36 2.58 -17.27 -17.15
C LEU A 36 3.31 -16.98 -18.47
N HIS A 37 4.64 -16.78 -18.42
CA HIS A 37 5.50 -16.39 -19.53
C HIS A 37 5.08 -15.08 -20.21
N VAL A 38 4.75 -14.06 -19.41
CA VAL A 38 4.31 -12.73 -19.89
C VAL A 38 5.19 -11.58 -19.40
N GLU A 39 6.30 -11.87 -18.72
CA GLU A 39 7.22 -10.91 -18.11
C GLU A 39 7.94 -9.99 -19.11
N GLU A 40 8.15 -10.48 -20.34
CA GLU A 40 8.79 -9.73 -21.43
C GLU A 40 7.80 -8.89 -22.25
N ILE A 41 6.49 -9.00 -21.99
CA ILE A 41 5.49 -8.24 -22.74
C ILE A 41 5.47 -6.80 -22.23
N GLU A 42 5.67 -5.83 -23.14
CA GLU A 42 5.77 -4.40 -22.82
C GLU A 42 4.59 -3.88 -21.99
N ILE A 43 3.36 -4.33 -22.27
CA ILE A 43 2.17 -3.90 -21.53
C ILE A 43 2.21 -4.31 -20.05
N PHE A 44 2.77 -5.48 -19.75
CA PHE A 44 2.99 -5.91 -18.37
C PHE A 44 4.05 -5.04 -17.71
N GLN A 45 5.19 -4.81 -18.37
CA GLN A 45 6.27 -3.96 -17.82
C GLN A 45 5.79 -2.53 -17.51
N LEU A 46 5.02 -1.92 -18.42
CA LEU A 46 4.42 -0.59 -18.21
C LEU A 46 3.44 -0.59 -17.03
N SER A 47 2.60 -1.64 -16.92
CA SER A 47 1.68 -1.78 -15.79
C SER A 47 2.43 -1.91 -14.45
N MET A 48 3.57 -2.61 -14.43
CA MET A 48 4.40 -2.76 -13.25
C MET A 48 5.02 -1.44 -12.81
N VAL A 49 5.53 -0.65 -13.76
CA VAL A 49 6.03 0.71 -13.49
C VAL A 49 4.92 1.58 -12.90
N ALA A 50 3.72 1.56 -13.51
CA ALA A 50 2.58 2.33 -13.01
C ALA A 50 2.15 1.90 -11.60
N LEU A 51 2.08 0.59 -11.32
CA LEU A 51 1.82 0.05 -9.99
C LEU A 51 2.85 0.53 -8.97
N ILE A 52 4.14 0.45 -9.31
CA ILE A 52 5.24 0.87 -8.43
C ILE A 52 5.13 2.37 -8.11
N ILE A 53 4.80 3.22 -9.08
CA ILE A 53 4.60 4.65 -8.85
C ILE A 53 3.44 4.89 -7.88
N VAL A 54 2.30 4.21 -8.07
CA VAL A 54 1.14 4.32 -7.18
C VAL A 54 1.49 3.89 -5.75
N TYR A 55 2.21 2.78 -5.62
CA TYR A 55 2.63 2.25 -4.32
C TYR A 55 3.72 3.10 -3.67
N PHE A 56 4.59 3.73 -4.45
CA PHE A 56 5.56 4.67 -3.93
C PHE A 56 4.87 5.90 -3.32
N ILE A 57 3.87 6.47 -4.00
CA ILE A 57 3.08 7.60 -3.48
C ILE A 57 2.34 7.21 -2.19
N ALA A 58 1.67 6.05 -2.19
CA ALA A 58 0.97 5.54 -1.02
C ALA A 58 1.94 5.27 0.16
N GLY A 59 3.08 4.65 -0.14
CA GLY A 59 4.14 4.31 0.79
C GLY A 59 4.79 5.55 1.42
N VAL A 60 5.15 6.57 0.64
CA VAL A 60 5.69 7.84 1.17
C VAL A 60 4.70 8.49 2.13
N HIS A 61 3.41 8.51 1.79
CA HIS A 61 2.37 9.06 2.67
C HIS A 61 2.23 8.25 3.97
N ALA A 62 2.26 6.92 3.89
CA ALA A 62 2.24 6.02 5.06
C ALA A 62 3.48 6.15 5.94
N SER A 63 4.67 6.12 5.35
CA SER A 63 5.95 6.26 6.04
C SER A 63 6.05 7.59 6.77
N ARG A 64 5.69 8.70 6.13
CA ARG A 64 5.65 10.01 6.80
C ARG A 64 4.77 9.99 8.03
N MET A 65 3.57 9.40 7.91
CA MET A 65 2.67 9.27 9.05
C MET A 65 3.25 8.39 10.15
N ILE A 66 3.94 7.28 9.85
CA ILE A 66 4.58 6.46 10.90
C ILE A 66 5.75 7.20 11.56
N THR A 67 6.61 7.86 10.79
CA THR A 67 7.77 8.58 11.31
C THR A 67 7.38 9.67 12.30
N ASP A 68 6.25 10.36 12.08
CA ASP A 68 5.73 11.37 13.00
C ASP A 68 5.35 10.79 14.38
N TYR A 69 5.18 9.46 14.49
CA TYR A 69 4.71 8.77 15.70
C TYR A 69 5.63 7.64 16.21
N ILE A 70 6.75 7.32 15.54
CA ILE A 70 7.57 6.14 15.87
C ILE A 70 8.36 6.27 17.19
N ASN A 71 8.79 7.47 17.55
CA ASN A 71 9.63 7.75 18.73
C ASN A 71 8.94 8.69 19.73
N VAL A 72 7.62 8.72 19.73
CA VAL A 72 6.87 9.61 20.61
C VAL A 72 6.64 8.93 21.95
N ASP A 73 6.75 9.69 23.04
CA ASP A 73 6.28 9.21 24.33
C ASP A 73 4.74 9.13 24.32
N TRP A 74 4.24 7.92 24.12
CA TRP A 74 2.81 7.60 24.06
C TRP A 74 2.09 7.75 25.41
N LYS A 75 2.82 7.91 26.51
CA LYS A 75 2.24 8.17 27.84
C LYS A 75 1.96 9.66 28.08
N GLY A 76 2.43 10.53 27.21
CA GLY A 76 2.11 11.96 27.23
C GLY A 76 0.65 12.23 26.84
N GLU A 77 0.05 13.27 27.44
CA GLU A 77 -1.35 13.60 27.21
C GLU A 77 -1.66 13.83 25.72
N ASN A 78 -2.80 13.28 25.26
CA ASN A 78 -3.44 13.51 23.96
C ASN A 78 -2.72 12.99 22.69
N LYS A 79 -1.62 12.23 22.78
CA LYS A 79 -0.95 11.68 21.58
C LYS A 79 -1.78 10.64 20.84
N TRP A 80 -2.43 9.75 21.58
CA TRP A 80 -3.34 8.75 21.02
C TRP A 80 -4.56 9.37 20.33
N ALA A 81 -5.16 10.40 20.94
CA ALA A 81 -6.28 11.13 20.35
C ALA A 81 -5.86 11.85 19.06
N ALA A 82 -4.71 12.53 19.06
CA ALA A 82 -4.18 13.21 17.88
C ALA A 82 -3.86 12.24 16.73
N PHE A 83 -3.25 11.09 17.05
CA PHE A 83 -3.02 10.03 16.08
C PHE A 83 -4.34 9.51 15.51
N SER A 84 -5.30 9.16 16.38
CA SER A 84 -6.60 8.62 15.97
C SER A 84 -7.33 9.57 15.02
N LEU A 85 -7.35 10.88 15.31
CA LEU A 85 -7.97 11.88 14.44
C LEU A 85 -7.33 11.92 13.05
N ARG A 86 -5.99 11.97 13.01
CA ARG A 86 -5.24 11.98 11.74
C ARG A 86 -5.42 10.67 10.98
N ALA A 87 -5.45 9.55 11.70
CA ALA A 87 -5.56 8.23 11.11
C ALA A 87 -6.99 7.92 10.64
N ASN A 88 -8.02 8.46 11.28
CA ASN A 88 -9.42 8.27 10.87
C ASN A 88 -9.89 9.22 9.76
N CYS A 89 -9.00 10.04 9.19
CA CYS A 89 -9.36 10.96 8.13
C CYS A 89 -9.56 10.26 6.77
N ARG A 90 -10.37 10.89 5.90
CA ARG A 90 -10.63 10.42 4.52
C ARG A 90 -9.36 10.43 3.67
N VAL A 91 -8.48 11.40 3.87
CA VAL A 91 -7.21 11.54 3.13
C VAL A 91 -6.35 10.30 3.33
N ARG A 92 -6.14 9.86 4.58
CA ARG A 92 -5.40 8.62 4.86
C ARG A 92 -6.06 7.41 4.19
N ARG A 93 -7.38 7.25 4.31
CA ARG A 93 -8.10 6.16 3.64
C ARG A 93 -7.85 6.16 2.14
N PHE A 94 -7.91 7.32 1.48
CA PHE A 94 -7.59 7.43 0.06
C PHE A 94 -6.16 7.00 -0.25
N PHE A 95 -5.17 7.66 0.35
CA PHE A 95 -3.76 7.41 0.04
C PHE A 95 -3.28 6.02 0.41
N GLN A 96 -3.77 5.44 1.50
CA GLN A 96 -3.25 4.16 1.99
C GLN A 96 -4.13 2.98 1.58
N HIS A 97 -5.46 3.13 1.59
CA HIS A 97 -6.35 2.02 1.26
C HIS A 97 -6.77 2.01 -0.21
N TYR A 98 -7.23 3.14 -0.75
CA TYR A 98 -7.70 3.15 -2.15
C TYR A 98 -6.55 3.00 -3.14
N LEU A 99 -5.43 3.69 -2.93
CA LEU A 99 -4.27 3.55 -3.82
C LEU A 99 -3.69 2.12 -3.83
N TYR A 100 -3.80 1.38 -2.71
CA TYR A 100 -3.44 -0.04 -2.69
C TYR A 100 -4.22 -0.81 -3.75
N TRP A 101 -5.55 -0.67 -3.74
CA TRP A 101 -6.43 -1.37 -4.68
C TRP A 101 -6.25 -0.89 -6.12
N VAL A 102 -6.04 0.41 -6.34
CA VAL A 102 -5.76 0.95 -7.67
C VAL A 102 -4.47 0.33 -8.23
N GLY A 103 -3.39 0.31 -7.45
CA GLY A 103 -2.13 -0.32 -7.87
C GLY A 103 -2.31 -1.81 -8.16
N LEU A 104 -3.05 -2.54 -7.30
CA LEU A 104 -3.32 -3.96 -7.51
C LEU A 104 -4.10 -4.20 -8.81
N LEU A 105 -5.13 -3.40 -9.08
CA LEU A 105 -5.91 -3.48 -10.31
C LEU A 105 -5.06 -3.20 -11.55
N ILE A 106 -4.15 -2.21 -11.48
CA ILE A 106 -3.21 -1.92 -12.58
C ILE A 106 -2.34 -3.15 -12.89
N GLY A 107 -1.75 -3.77 -11.87
CA GLY A 107 -0.88 -4.94 -12.07
C GLY A 107 -1.64 -6.18 -12.59
N LEU A 108 -2.83 -6.46 -12.03
CA LEU A 108 -3.67 -7.57 -12.50
C LEU A 108 -4.18 -7.35 -13.93
N ALA A 109 -4.58 -6.12 -14.28
CA ALA A 109 -4.98 -5.78 -15.64
C ALA A 109 -3.80 -5.92 -16.61
N GLY A 110 -2.59 -5.52 -16.21
CA GLY A 110 -1.38 -5.71 -17.00
C GLY A 110 -1.08 -7.17 -17.33
N ILE A 111 -1.16 -8.06 -16.34
CA ILE A 111 -1.03 -9.51 -16.54
C ILE A 111 -2.09 -10.02 -17.51
N LEU A 112 -3.36 -9.62 -17.31
CA LEU A 112 -4.47 -10.04 -18.16
C LEU A 112 -4.26 -9.62 -19.63
N PHE A 113 -3.94 -8.34 -19.87
CA PHE A 113 -3.73 -7.85 -21.22
C PHE A 113 -2.49 -8.43 -21.88
N ALA A 114 -1.40 -8.62 -21.13
CA ALA A 114 -0.21 -9.29 -21.63
C ALA A 114 -0.51 -10.74 -22.03
N LYS A 115 -1.34 -11.45 -21.25
CA LYS A 115 -1.76 -12.82 -21.59
C LYS A 115 -2.59 -12.87 -22.87
N ILE A 116 -3.48 -11.90 -23.09
CA ILE A 116 -4.27 -11.80 -24.33
C ILE A 116 -3.35 -11.54 -25.54
N GLN A 117 -2.36 -10.67 -25.40
CA GLN A 117 -1.43 -10.32 -26.48
C GLN A 117 -0.48 -11.47 -26.83
N GLY A 118 0.08 -12.16 -25.83
CA GLY A 118 1.04 -13.26 -26.04
C GLY A 118 0.40 -14.61 -26.40
N SER A 119 -0.92 -14.67 -26.59
CA SER A 119 -1.63 -15.89 -27.02
C SER A 119 -1.82 -16.00 -28.54
N TYR A 120 -1.26 -15.05 -29.30
CA TYR A 120 -1.20 -15.04 -30.77
C TYR A 120 0.23 -15.23 -31.25
#